data_AF-A0A6A5WWQ1-F1
#
_entry.id   AF-A0A6A5WWQ1-F1
#
_cell.length_a   1.000
_cell.length_b   1.000
_cell.length_c   1.000
_cell.angle_alpha   90.00
_cell.angle_beta   90.00
_cell.angle_gamma   90.00
#
_symmetry.space_group_name_H-M   'P 1'
#
loop_
_entity.id
_entity.type
_entity.pdbx_description
1 polymer ?
#
loop_
_entity_poly.entity_id
_entity_poly.type
_entity_poly.pdbx_seq_one_letter_code
_entity_poly.pdbx_strand_id
1 'polypeptide(L)'
;MQANGGISFGSAAVESQELAEPWTDNQPIPGIDYVLVIPHVISPATLFRLRTQRPVPIQDVVRRLLSPPPHAFVNGTLSIRWVIGAAGYHNFEFRKEDERWVLKKNSELRARGELYGLPRAFSAWLSGDDPDYTAAEEGMILTPEFFEKEVD
;
A
#
# COMPACT_ATOMS: atom_id res chain seq x y z
N MET A 1 -20.46 -46.91 -33.75
CA MET A 1 -19.27 -47.06 -32.90
C MET A 1 -18.23 -46.08 -33.41
N GLN A 2 -18.03 -44.95 -32.73
CA GLN A 2 -16.99 -43.97 -33.06
C GLN A 2 -15.70 -44.38 -32.33
N ALA A 3 -14.59 -44.44 -33.07
CA ALA A 3 -13.26 -44.67 -32.56
C ALA A 3 -12.48 -43.35 -32.60
N ASN A 4 -11.95 -42.95 -31.44
CA ASN A 4 -10.99 -41.86 -31.26
C ASN A 4 -9.63 -42.25 -31.84
N GLY A 5 -8.94 -41.31 -32.49
CA GLY A 5 -7.57 -41.54 -32.94
C GLY A 5 -6.87 -40.29 -33.48
N GLY A 6 -6.17 -39.57 -32.59
CA GLY A 6 -4.94 -38.86 -32.90
C GLY A 6 -5.06 -37.50 -33.60
N ILE A 7 -4.90 -36.41 -32.83
CA ILE A 7 -4.50 -35.11 -33.39
C ILE A 7 -3.03 -34.89 -33.03
N SER A 8 -2.24 -34.75 -34.09
CA SER A 8 -0.82 -34.40 -34.10
C SER A 8 -0.65 -32.89 -33.91
N PHE A 9 0.17 -32.47 -32.94
CA PHE A 9 0.61 -31.07 -32.84
C PHE A 9 1.91 -30.89 -33.63
N GLY A 10 1.79 -30.39 -34.86
CA GLY A 10 2.91 -29.78 -35.56
C GLY A 10 3.15 -28.38 -34.99
N SER A 11 4.24 -28.20 -34.25
CA SER A 11 4.77 -26.87 -33.94
C SER A 11 5.34 -26.25 -35.22
N ALA A 12 4.51 -25.47 -35.91
CA ALA A 12 5.01 -24.45 -36.82
C ALA A 12 5.38 -23.23 -35.99
N ALA A 13 6.66 -22.82 -36.08
CA ALA A 13 7.16 -21.58 -35.54
C ALA A 13 6.33 -20.41 -36.10
N VAL A 14 5.62 -19.71 -35.23
CA VAL A 14 5.01 -18.43 -35.55
C VAL A 14 5.83 -17.35 -34.88
N GLU A 15 6.62 -16.73 -35.73
CA GLU A 15 7.22 -15.39 -35.67
C GLU A 15 6.46 -14.45 -34.72
N SER A 16 7.10 -14.11 -33.59
CA SER A 16 6.61 -13.09 -32.67
C SER A 16 6.67 -11.73 -33.37
N GLN A 17 5.53 -11.31 -33.92
CA GLN A 17 5.31 -9.93 -34.33
C GLN A 17 5.28 -9.06 -33.06
N GLU A 18 6.28 -8.19 -32.96
CA GLU A 18 6.54 -7.24 -31.89
C GLU A 18 5.32 -6.31 -31.70
N LEU A 19 4.44 -6.66 -30.75
CA LEU A 19 3.39 -5.78 -30.26
C LEU A 19 4.06 -4.76 -29.35
N ALA A 20 4.31 -3.57 -29.91
CA ALA A 20 4.85 -2.41 -29.21
C ALA A 20 4.04 -2.15 -27.94
N GLU A 21 4.64 -2.47 -26.80
CA GLU A 21 4.07 -2.22 -25.49
C GLU A 21 4.06 -0.69 -25.24
N PRO A 22 2.91 -0.07 -24.90
CA PRO A 22 2.77 1.39 -24.74
C PRO A 22 3.31 1.92 -23.41
N TRP A 23 4.47 1.43 -22.96
CA TRP A 23 5.11 1.84 -21.69
C TRP A 23 6.32 2.73 -21.92
N THR A 24 6.55 3.16 -23.16
CA THR A 24 7.55 4.17 -23.50
C THR A 24 6.93 5.56 -23.48
N ASP A 25 6.49 5.99 -22.30
CA ASP A 25 6.43 7.43 -22.04
C ASP A 25 6.96 7.69 -20.63
N ASN A 26 8.25 8.02 -20.57
CA ASN A 26 8.95 8.54 -19.40
C ASN A 26 8.50 9.98 -19.11
N GLN A 27 7.19 10.22 -19.04
CA GLN A 27 6.64 11.48 -18.56
C GLN A 27 6.48 11.35 -17.04
N PRO A 28 7.27 12.07 -16.22
CA PRO A 28 7.05 12.06 -14.78
C PRO A 28 5.66 12.63 -14.49
N ILE A 29 4.82 11.84 -13.80
CA ILE A 29 3.54 12.30 -13.28
C ILE A 29 3.83 13.48 -12.33
N PRO A 30 3.30 14.68 -12.58
CA PRO A 30 3.53 15.82 -11.69
C PRO A 30 2.82 15.55 -10.36
N GLY A 31 3.59 15.34 -9.30
CA GLY A 31 3.09 15.28 -7.92
C GLY A 31 3.37 13.99 -7.15
N ILE A 32 4.06 13.00 -7.73
CA ILE A 32 4.49 11.80 -7.00
C ILE A 32 6.02 11.72 -7.01
N ASP A 33 6.63 12.03 -5.87
CA ASP A 33 8.07 11.83 -5.64
C ASP A 33 8.35 10.32 -5.48
N TYR A 34 8.43 9.60 -6.60
CA TYR A 34 9.04 8.27 -6.60
C TYR A 34 10.54 8.44 -6.38
N VAL A 35 11.01 8.21 -5.16
CA VAL A 35 12.44 8.02 -4.90
C VAL A 35 12.82 6.65 -5.45
N LEU A 36 13.05 6.58 -6.76
CA LEU A 36 13.73 5.45 -7.38
C LEU A 36 15.19 5.53 -6.91
N VAL A 37 15.55 4.66 -5.97
CA VAL A 37 16.94 4.52 -5.50
C VAL A 37 17.75 3.84 -6.60
N ILE A 38 18.18 4.62 -7.58
CA ILE A 38 19.23 4.21 -8.52
C ILE A 38 20.57 4.47 -7.82
N PRO A 39 21.47 3.48 -7.71
CA PRO A 39 22.76 3.67 -7.07
C PRO A 39 23.74 4.36 -8.03
N HIS A 40 23.49 5.62 -8.38
CA HIS A 40 24.52 6.46 -9.01
C HIS A 40 24.43 7.90 -8.51
N VAL A 41 25.42 8.25 -7.69
CA VAL A 41 25.83 9.61 -7.30
C VAL A 41 24.75 10.45 -6.61
N ILE A 42 24.62 10.25 -5.30
CA ILE A 42 23.81 11.13 -4.44
C ILE A 42 24.50 12.51 -4.39
N SER A 43 23.93 13.49 -5.08
CA SER A 43 24.34 14.90 -4.94
C SER A 43 24.17 15.37 -3.49
N PRO A 44 25.07 16.20 -2.94
CA PRO A 44 24.92 16.77 -1.60
C PRO A 44 23.63 17.60 -1.45
N ALA A 45 23.07 18.13 -2.54
CA ALA A 45 21.76 18.79 -2.53
C ALA A 45 20.59 17.82 -2.25
N THR A 46 20.70 16.57 -2.70
CA THR A 46 19.73 15.50 -2.44
C THR A 46 19.79 15.05 -0.98
N LEU A 47 20.99 14.98 -0.38
CA LEU A 47 21.15 14.75 1.06
C LEU A 47 20.53 15.87 1.90
N PHE A 48 20.57 17.12 1.43
CA PHE A 48 19.97 18.25 2.13
C PHE A 48 18.42 18.21 2.09
N ARG A 49 17.83 17.74 0.98
CA ARG A 49 16.38 17.53 0.84
C ARG A 49 15.84 16.42 1.75
N LEU A 50 16.63 15.37 1.99
CA LEU A 50 16.25 14.29 2.93
C LEU A 50 16.29 14.73 4.39
N ARG A 51 17.07 15.77 4.72
CA ARG A 51 17.32 16.22 6.10
C ARG A 51 16.36 17.30 6.60
N THR A 52 15.52 17.85 5.72
CA THR A 52 14.60 18.97 6.04
C THR A 52 13.13 18.64 5.78
N GLN A 53 12.77 17.35 5.73
CA GLN A 53 11.36 16.98 5.76
C GLN A 53 10.82 17.33 7.15
N ARG A 54 10.04 18.42 7.22
CA ARG A 54 9.25 18.71 8.42
C ARG A 54 8.43 17.46 8.75
N PRO A 55 8.31 17.09 10.03
CA PRO A 55 7.40 16.02 10.42
C PRO A 55 6.01 16.36 9.86
N VAL A 56 5.45 15.44 9.08
CA VAL A 56 4.11 15.60 8.51
C VAL A 56 3.15 15.68 9.69
N PRO A 57 2.31 16.73 9.77
CA PRO A 57 1.31 16.84 10.83
C PRO A 57 0.45 15.59 10.86
N ILE A 58 0.16 15.08 12.05
CA ILE A 58 -0.64 13.86 12.20
C ILE A 58 -2.03 13.98 11.56
N GLN A 59 -2.60 15.18 11.56
CA GLN A 59 -3.85 15.49 10.86
C GLN A 59 -3.77 15.18 9.36
N ASP A 60 -2.66 15.52 8.72
CA ASP A 60 -2.47 15.28 7.29
C ASP A 60 -2.25 13.79 7.00
N VAL A 61 -1.61 13.07 7.93
CA VAL A 61 -1.51 11.61 7.87
C VAL A 61 -2.89 10.96 7.96
N VAL A 62 -3.71 11.34 8.95
CA VAL A 62 -5.07 10.80 9.11
C VAL A 62 -5.92 11.12 7.88
N ARG A 63 -5.89 12.36 7.38
CA ARG A 63 -6.58 12.73 6.14
C ARG A 63 -6.19 11.85 4.95
N ARG A 64 -4.89 11.55 4.78
CA ARG A 64 -4.44 10.65 3.72
C ARG A 64 -4.97 9.24 3.92
N LEU A 65 -4.93 8.72 5.15
CA LEU A 65 -5.44 7.39 5.48
C LEU A 65 -6.94 7.25 5.24
N LEU A 66 -7.70 8.33 5.40
CA LEU A 66 -9.15 8.37 5.16
C LEU A 66 -9.53 8.62 3.70
N SER A 67 -8.56 8.94 2.83
CA SER A 67 -8.79 9.10 1.39
C SER A 67 -7.88 8.18 0.59
N PRO A 68 -7.99 6.86 0.78
CA PRO A 68 -7.18 5.89 0.05
C PRO A 68 -7.52 5.93 -1.46
N PRO A 69 -6.51 5.99 -2.35
CA PRO A 69 -6.75 5.87 -3.79
C PRO A 69 -7.18 4.45 -4.15
N PRO A 70 -7.78 4.22 -5.33
CA PRO A 70 -8.27 2.89 -5.74
C PRO A 70 -7.21 1.78 -5.68
N HIS A 71 -5.95 2.10 -5.98
CA HIS A 71 -4.84 1.13 -5.94
C HIS A 71 -4.36 0.76 -4.52
N ALA A 72 -4.85 1.46 -3.47
CA ALA A 72 -4.58 1.11 -2.09
C ALA A 72 -5.32 -0.16 -1.65
N PHE A 73 -6.37 -0.54 -2.39
CA PHE A 73 -7.16 -1.74 -2.13
C PHE A 73 -6.65 -2.90 -2.97
N VAL A 74 -6.16 -3.95 -2.31
CA VAL A 74 -5.70 -5.19 -2.95
C VAL A 74 -6.73 -6.26 -2.65
N ASN A 75 -7.33 -6.84 -3.69
CA ASN A 75 -8.43 -7.81 -3.56
C ASN A 75 -9.63 -7.26 -2.76
N GLY A 76 -9.92 -5.95 -2.89
CA GLY A 76 -11.06 -5.30 -2.23
C GLY A 76 -10.82 -4.89 -0.76
N THR A 77 -9.64 -5.14 -0.20
CA THR A 77 -9.29 -4.75 1.17
C THR A 77 -8.08 -3.82 1.21
N LEU A 78 -8.03 -2.95 2.21
CA LEU A 78 -6.95 -1.98 2.33
C LEU A 78 -5.59 -2.65 2.55
N SER A 79 -4.61 -2.27 1.73
CA SER A 79 -3.25 -2.79 1.83
C SER A 79 -2.49 -2.17 2.99
N ILE A 80 -1.98 -3.00 3.91
CA ILE A 80 -1.07 -2.56 4.97
C ILE A 80 0.20 -1.89 4.42
N ARG A 81 0.68 -2.33 3.24
CA ARG A 81 1.85 -1.72 2.59
C ARG A 81 1.58 -0.27 2.19
N TRP A 82 0.39 -0.01 1.67
CA TRP A 82 -0.02 1.35 1.35
C TRP A 82 -0.12 2.20 2.61
N VAL A 83 -0.74 1.67 3.68
CA VAL A 83 -0.86 2.40 4.95
C VAL A 83 0.50 2.77 5.54
N ILE A 84 1.46 1.85 5.52
CA ILE A 84 2.84 2.13 5.94
C ILE A 84 3.47 3.24 5.08
N GLY A 85 3.22 3.23 3.77
CA GLY A 85 3.67 4.29 2.87
C GLY A 85 3.02 5.65 3.17
N ALA A 86 1.71 5.67 3.43
CA ALA A 86 0.93 6.87 3.69
C ALA A 86 1.23 7.51 5.06
N ALA A 87 1.31 6.69 6.10
CA ALA A 87 1.56 7.13 7.47
C ALA A 87 3.05 7.18 7.85
N GLY A 88 3.92 6.56 7.05
CA GLY A 88 5.35 6.54 7.28
C GLY A 88 5.80 5.39 8.18
N TYR A 89 6.86 4.72 7.73
CA TYR A 89 7.41 3.52 8.36
C TYR A 89 7.82 3.69 9.84
N HIS A 90 8.20 4.90 10.25
CA HIS A 90 8.61 5.18 11.63
C HIS A 90 7.49 4.95 12.66
N ASN A 91 6.22 5.01 12.24
CA ASN A 91 5.05 4.76 13.09
C ASN A 91 4.77 3.27 13.34
N PHE A 92 5.40 2.38 12.59
CA PHE A 92 5.13 0.95 12.60
C PHE A 92 6.32 0.15 13.11
N GLU A 93 6.02 -1.00 13.70
CA GLU A 93 6.96 -2.05 14.05
C GLU A 93 6.47 -3.41 13.56
N PHE A 94 7.42 -4.28 13.23
CA PHE A 94 7.10 -5.65 12.85
C PHE A 94 7.06 -6.52 14.10
N ARG A 95 5.88 -7.07 14.38
CA ARG A 95 5.64 -8.02 15.46
C ARG A 95 5.95 -9.42 14.93
N LYS A 96 6.86 -10.13 15.62
CA LYS A 96 7.36 -11.43 15.14
C LYS A 96 6.43 -12.57 15.49
N GLU A 97 5.61 -12.38 16.50
CA GLU A 97 4.70 -13.37 17.06
C GLU A 97 3.61 -13.77 16.06
N ASP A 98 3.15 -12.81 15.24
CA ASP A 98 2.08 -12.97 14.24
C ASP A 98 2.51 -12.53 12.83
N GLU A 99 3.80 -12.21 12.64
CA GLU A 99 4.38 -11.71 11.39
C GLU A 99 3.66 -10.48 10.80
N ARG A 100 3.12 -9.61 11.66
CA ARG A 100 2.30 -8.45 11.27
C ARG A 100 3.03 -7.12 11.49
N TRP A 101 2.73 -6.15 10.63
CA TRP A 101 3.05 -4.74 10.88
C TRP A 101 1.98 -4.10 11.74
N VAL A 102 2.38 -3.54 12.88
CA VAL A 102 1.49 -2.91 13.85
C VAL A 102 1.97 -1.51 14.20
N LEU A 103 1.05 -0.65 14.62
CA LEU A 103 1.38 0.67 15.15
C LEU A 103 2.12 0.55 16.47
N LYS A 104 3.25 1.25 16.56
CA LYS A 104 4.00 1.36 17.81
C LYS A 104 3.14 1.99 18.89
N LYS A 105 3.31 1.53 20.13
CA LYS A 105 2.60 2.08 21.30
C LYS A 105 2.86 3.58 21.52
N ASN A 106 4.03 4.08 21.12
CA ASN A 106 4.40 5.48 21.22
C ASN A 106 4.10 6.30 19.95
N SER A 107 3.44 5.71 18.95
CA SER A 107 3.05 6.42 17.73
C SER A 107 2.01 7.50 18.04
N GLU A 108 2.23 8.71 17.54
CA GLU A 108 1.25 9.79 17.66
C GLU A 108 -0.07 9.44 16.93
N LEU A 109 0.02 8.67 15.84
CA LEU A 109 -1.15 8.16 15.13
C LEU A 109 -1.99 7.23 16.01
N ARG A 110 -1.36 6.42 16.85
CA ARG A 110 -2.08 5.56 17.79
C ARG A 110 -2.65 6.37 18.96
N ALA A 111 -1.91 7.33 19.47
CA ALA A 111 -2.33 8.12 20.63
C ALA A 111 -3.41 9.17 20.31
N ARG A 112 -3.41 9.73 19.10
CA ARG A 112 -4.23 10.88 18.71
C ARG A 112 -5.02 10.68 17.42
N GLY A 113 -4.89 9.54 16.73
CA GLY A 113 -5.58 9.30 15.46
C GLY A 113 -7.09 9.48 15.57
N GLU A 114 -7.69 8.91 16.62
CA GLU A 114 -9.14 9.03 16.88
C GLU A 114 -9.58 10.50 17.09
N LEU A 115 -8.76 11.32 17.75
CA LEU A 115 -9.04 12.75 17.92
C LEU A 115 -9.10 13.50 16.58
N TYR A 116 -8.41 13.00 15.57
CA TYR A 116 -8.38 13.57 14.22
C TYR A 116 -9.31 12.84 13.25
N GLY A 117 -10.21 12.00 13.76
CA GLY A 117 -11.25 11.33 12.98
C GLY A 117 -10.86 9.98 12.40
N LEU A 118 -9.76 9.35 12.86
CA LEU A 118 -9.45 7.98 12.47
C LEU A 118 -10.50 7.02 13.09
N PRO A 119 -11.26 6.26 12.28
CA PRO A 119 -12.26 5.33 12.80
C PRO A 119 -11.64 4.30 13.74
N ARG A 120 -12.38 3.96 14.81
CA ARG A 120 -11.91 3.02 15.83
C ARG A 120 -11.59 1.64 15.24
N ALA A 121 -12.40 1.17 14.29
CA ALA A 121 -12.14 -0.09 13.58
C ALA A 121 -10.79 -0.07 12.86
N PHE A 122 -10.47 1.06 12.21
CA PHE A 122 -9.20 1.23 11.52
C PHE A 122 -8.03 1.32 12.52
N SER A 123 -8.19 2.07 13.61
CA SER A 123 -7.21 2.14 14.70
C SER A 123 -6.92 0.77 15.34
N ALA A 124 -7.96 -0.04 15.55
CA ALA A 124 -7.86 -1.39 16.09
C ALA A 124 -7.08 -2.31 15.15
N TRP A 125 -7.45 -2.32 13.86
CA TRP A 125 -6.71 -3.06 12.83
C TRP A 125 -5.24 -2.63 12.74
N LEU A 126 -4.93 -1.34 12.89
CA LEU A 126 -3.54 -0.90 12.85
C LEU A 126 -2.76 -1.28 14.12
N SER A 127 -3.42 -1.36 15.26
CA SER A 127 -2.78 -1.67 16.55
C SER A 127 -2.57 -3.18 16.74
N GLY A 128 -3.47 -4.01 16.20
CA GLY A 128 -3.47 -5.46 16.39
C GLY A 128 -3.46 -5.83 17.87
N ASP A 129 -4.21 -5.10 18.70
CA ASP A 129 -4.24 -5.33 20.16
C ASP A 129 -5.14 -6.50 20.55
N ASP A 130 -6.02 -6.92 19.65
CA ASP A 130 -6.92 -8.04 19.85
C ASP A 130 -6.23 -9.36 19.42
N PRO A 131 -5.89 -10.26 20.37
CA PRO A 131 -5.26 -11.53 20.04
C PRO A 131 -6.24 -12.53 19.41
N ASP A 132 -7.55 -12.29 19.50
CA ASP A 132 -8.58 -13.22 19.02
C ASP A 132 -8.85 -13.08 17.52
N TYR A 133 -8.34 -12.01 16.89
CA TYR A 133 -8.54 -11.76 15.46
C TYR A 133 -7.22 -11.62 14.70
N THR A 134 -7.18 -12.23 13.52
CA THR A 134 -6.07 -12.08 12.59
C THR A 134 -6.15 -10.76 11.83
N ALA A 135 -4.99 -10.31 11.30
CA ALA A 135 -4.92 -9.13 10.45
C ALA A 135 -5.82 -9.19 9.22
N ALA A 136 -6.05 -10.41 8.71
CA ALA A 136 -6.92 -10.65 7.57
C ALA A 136 -8.38 -10.43 7.96
N GLU A 137 -8.85 -11.02 9.07
CA GLU A 137 -10.24 -10.91 9.52
C GLU A 137 -10.61 -9.46 9.87
N GLU A 138 -9.76 -8.78 10.65
CA GLU A 138 -9.95 -7.35 10.94
C GLU A 138 -9.79 -6.47 9.70
N GLY A 139 -9.06 -6.93 8.68
CA GLY A 139 -8.86 -6.21 7.42
C GLY A 139 -10.05 -6.31 6.47
N MET A 140 -10.91 -7.33 6.61
CA MET A 140 -12.06 -7.54 5.73
C MET A 140 -13.10 -6.43 5.80
N ILE A 141 -13.13 -5.68 6.91
CA ILE A 141 -14.04 -4.54 7.07
C ILE A 141 -13.49 -3.25 6.44
N LEU A 142 -12.20 -3.19 6.08
CA LEU A 142 -11.55 -2.02 5.50
C LEU A 142 -11.68 -2.03 3.96
N THR A 143 -12.92 -2.04 3.48
CA THR A 143 -13.26 -2.01 2.04
C THR A 143 -13.45 -0.57 1.54
N PRO A 144 -13.51 -0.32 0.22
CA PRO A 144 -13.83 1.00 -0.30
C PRO A 144 -15.13 1.58 0.29
N GLU A 145 -16.16 0.76 0.45
CA GLU A 145 -17.46 1.16 0.99
C GLU A 145 -17.39 1.58 2.46
N PHE A 146 -16.43 1.06 3.23
CA PHE A 146 -16.17 1.51 4.59
C PHE A 146 -15.68 2.96 4.60
N PHE A 147 -14.74 3.30 3.71
CA PHE A 147 -14.19 4.65 3.60
C PHE A 147 -15.17 5.65 3.01
N GLU A 148 -16.11 5.22 2.16
CA GLU A 148 -17.18 6.09 1.67
C GLU A 148 -18.17 6.48 2.78
N LYS A 149 -18.45 5.58 3.73
CA LYS A 149 -19.44 5.82 4.79
C LYS A 149 -18.88 6.58 6.00
N GLU A 150 -17.61 6.32 6.35
CA GLU A 150 -16.98 6.89 7.54
C GLU A 150 -16.37 8.28 7.32
N VAL A 151 -16.37 8.77 6.08
CA VAL A 151 -15.73 10.04 5.68
C VAL A 151 -16.76 11.12 5.27
N ASP A 152 -18.06 10.78 5.30
CA ASP A 152 -19.19 11.70 5.07
C ASP A 152 -19.63 12.44 6.36
#